data_AF-A0A399F289-F1
#
_entry.id   AF-A0A399F289-F1
#
_cell.length_a   1.000
_cell.length_b   1.000
_cell.length_c   1.000
_cell.angle_alpha   90.00
_cell.angle_beta   90.00
_cell.angle_gamma   90.00
#
_symmetry.space_group_name_H-M   'P 1'
#
loop_
_entity.id
_entity.type
_entity.pdbx_description
1 polymer ?
#
loop_
_entity_poly.entity_id
_entity_poly.type
_entity_poly.pdbx_seq_one_letter_code
_entity_poly.pdbx_strand_id
1 'polypeptide(L)' 'MEVKAPIVGTFYRAPSPDAEPFVKEGDTVKKGQVLCIIEAMKLMNEIESEVAGVVRKVLVNNGEPVEYGQVLFIIEPA' A
#
# COMPACT_ATOMS: atom_id res chain seq x y z
N MET A 1 -8.96 -9.99 0.91
CA MET A 1 -7.57 -10.38 0.58
C MET A 1 -6.63 -9.41 1.28
N GLU A 2 -5.60 -9.94 1.93
CA GLU A 2 -4.60 -9.15 2.64
C GLU A 2 -3.47 -8.79 1.68
N VAL A 3 -3.11 -7.51 1.60
CA VAL A 3 -1.87 -7.08 0.97
C VAL A 3 -0.84 -6.90 2.09
N LYS A 4 0.28 -7.60 1.99
CA LYS A 4 1.32 -7.63 3.02
C LYS A 4 2.59 -6.94 2.54
N ALA A 5 3.34 -6.37 3.48
CA ALA A 5 4.65 -5.79 3.19
C ALA A 5 5.64 -6.89 2.75
N PRO A 6 6.22 -6.80 1.54
CA PRO A 6 7.21 -7.77 1.08
C PRO A 6 8.61 -7.49 1.62
N ILE A 7 8.81 -6.34 2.28
CA ILE A 7 10.09 -5.86 2.79
C ILE A 7 9.87 -5.08 4.09
N VAL A 8 10.93 -4.95 4.90
CA VAL A 8 10.98 -4.05 6.05
C VAL A 8 11.32 -2.65 5.56
N GLY A 9 10.61 -1.62 6.05
CA GLY A 9 10.85 -0.24 5.63
C GLY A 9 9.86 0.76 6.20
N THR A 10 9.77 1.94 5.59
CA THR A 10 8.82 3.00 5.95
C THR A 10 7.68 3.07 4.95
N PHE A 11 6.44 3.01 5.42
CA PHE A 11 5.24 3.03 4.58
C PHE A 11 4.84 4.46 4.19
N TYR A 12 4.59 4.70 2.91
CA TYR A 12 4.10 5.96 2.38
C TYR A 12 2.87 5.77 1.51
N ARG A 13 1.84 6.60 1.76
CA ARG A 13 0.56 6.54 1.04
C ARG A 13 0.60 7.25 -0.32
N ALA A 14 1.61 8.09 -0.57
CA ALA A 14 1.73 8.95 -1.74
C ALA A 14 3.16 8.93 -2.29
N PRO A 15 3.38 9.28 -3.58
CA PRO A 15 4.71 9.32 -4.18
C PRO A 15 5.60 10.45 -3.64
N SER A 16 5.00 11.47 -3.04
CA SER A 16 5.68 12.59 -2.40
C SER A 16 4.81 13.21 -1.30
N PRO A 17 5.35 14.03 -0.38
CA PRO A 17 4.60 14.60 0.73
C PRO A 17 3.41 15.48 0.32
N ASP A 18 3.50 16.15 -0.82
CA ASP A 18 2.48 17.08 -1.33
C ASP A 18 1.53 16.42 -2.35
N ALA A 19 1.75 15.16 -2.70
CA ALA A 19 0.91 14.42 -3.64
C ALA A 19 -0.28 13.76 -2.94
N GLU A 20 -1.34 13.51 -3.72
CA GLU A 20 -2.45 12.70 -3.24
C GLU A 20 -2.03 11.24 -2.98
N PRO A 21 -2.69 10.55 -2.04
CA PRO A 21 -2.51 9.12 -1.85
C PRO A 21 -2.78 8.34 -3.14
N PHE A 22 -2.04 7.24 -3.35
CA PHE A 22 -2.28 6.32 -4.46
C PHE A 22 -3.71 5.75 -4.43
N VAL A 23 -4.20 5.44 -3.23
CA VAL A 23 -5.54 4.92 -2.98
C VAL A 23 -6.08 5.39 -1.62
N LYS A 24 -7.40 5.40 -1.49
CA LYS A 24 -8.16 5.68 -0.26
C LYS A 24 -9.13 4.53 0.02
N GLU A 25 -9.62 4.43 1.25
CA GLU A 25 -10.66 3.46 1.58
C GLU A 25 -11.93 3.76 0.78
N GLY A 26 -12.52 2.72 0.17
CA GLY A 26 -13.63 2.81 -0.76
C GLY A 26 -13.23 2.85 -2.23
N ASP A 27 -11.96 3.10 -2.56
CA ASP A 27 -11.51 3.14 -3.95
C ASP A 27 -11.53 1.76 -4.61
N THR A 28 -11.88 1.72 -5.89
CA THR A 28 -11.73 0.54 -6.74
C THR A 28 -10.32 0.49 -7.32
N VAL A 29 -9.67 -0.67 -7.21
CA VAL A 29 -8.32 -0.92 -7.70
C VAL A 29 -8.31 -2.04 -8.74
N LYS A 30 -7.36 -1.98 -9.66
CA LYS A 30 -7.08 -3.04 -10.65
C LYS A 30 -5.88 -3.88 -10.20
N LYS A 31 -5.78 -5.10 -10.72
CA LYS A 31 -4.54 -5.88 -10.63
C LYS A 31 -3.38 -5.09 -11.27
N GLY A 32 -2.27 -4.99 -10.56
CA GLY A 32 -1.08 -4.21 -10.94
C GLY A 32 -1.17 -2.72 -10.60
N GLN A 33 -2.26 -2.25 -9.99
CA GLN A 33 -2.34 -0.85 -9.57
C GLN A 33 -1.52 -0.62 -8.30
N VAL A 34 -0.68 0.42 -8.30
CA VAL A 34 0.12 0.84 -7.14
C VAL A 34 -0.80 1.31 -6.00
N LEU A 35 -0.53 0.82 -4.80
CA LEU A 35 -1.30 1.08 -3.57
C LEU A 35 -0.54 1.96 -2.59
N CYS A 36 0.78 1.79 -2.51
CA CYS A 36 1.67 2.54 -1.62
C CYS A 36 3.13 2.38 -2.06
N ILE A 37 4.01 3.07 -1.35
CA ILE A 37 5.46 2.85 -1.42
C ILE A 37 5.96 2.37 -0.06
N ILE A 38 6.92 1.46 -0.07
CA ILE A 38 7.77 1.17 1.09
C ILE A 38 9.20 1.63 0.79
N GLU A 39 9.68 2.59 1.57
CA GLU A 39 11.06 3.05 1.50
C GLU A 39 11.96 2.12 2.31
N ALA A 40 12.96 1.53 1.66
CA ALA A 40 13.95 0.68 2.29
C ALA A 40 15.33 1.01 1.73
N MET A 41 16.28 1.36 2.60
CA MET A 41 17.66 1.69 2.20
C MET A 41 17.74 2.78 1.10
N LYS A 42 16.91 3.84 1.19
CA LYS A 42 16.76 4.90 0.17
C LYS A 42 16.13 4.47 -1.16
N LEU A 43 15.63 3.24 -1.27
CA LEU A 43 14.88 2.76 -2.43
C LEU A 43 13.38 2.82 -2.15
N MET A 44 12.64 3.42 -3.08
CA MET A 44 11.18 3.51 -3.04
C MET A 44 10.61 2.29 -3.77
N ASN A 45 10.04 1.34 -3.03
CA ASN A 45 9.46 0.12 -3.59
C ASN A 45 7.95 0.28 -3.70
N GLU A 46 7.44 0.28 -4.92
CA GLU A 46 6.00 0.33 -5.18
C GLU A 46 5.36 -1.01 -4.84
N ILE A 47 4.25 -0.96 -4.10
CA ILE A 47 3.46 -2.14 -3.75
C ILE A 47 2.20 -2.11 -4.59
N GLU A 48 2.02 -3.13 -5.41
CA GLU A 48 0.88 -3.25 -6.33
C GLU A 48 -0.19 -4.19 -5.79
N SER A 49 -1.44 -3.97 -6.20
CA SER A 49 -2.53 -4.91 -5.94
C SER A 49 -2.40 -6.17 -6.79
N GLU A 50 -2.45 -7.35 -6.19
CA GLU A 50 -2.43 -8.62 -6.92
C GLU A 50 -3.80 -8.99 -7.55
N VAL A 51 -4.87 -8.30 -7.15
CA VAL A 51 -6.25 -8.51 -7.61
C VAL A 51 -6.95 -7.20 -7.96
N ALA A 52 -8.03 -7.29 -8.72
CA ALA A 52 -8.99 -6.19 -8.82
C ALA A 52 -9.99 -6.27 -7.66
N GLY A 53 -10.47 -5.12 -7.18
CA GLY A 53 -11.39 -5.08 -6.04
C GLY A 53 -11.55 -3.70 -5.43
N VAL A 54 -12.08 -3.63 -4.21
CA VAL A 54 -12.29 -2.39 -3.45
C VAL A 54 -11.38 -2.37 -2.22
N VAL A 55 -10.69 -1.25 -1.99
CA VAL A 55 -9.91 -1.03 -0.76
C VAL A 55 -10.88 -0.89 0.41
N ARG A 56 -10.93 -1.88 1.29
CA ARG A 56 -11.80 -1.85 2.48
C ARG A 56 -11.14 -1.18 3.66
N LYS A 57 -9.84 -1.40 3.86
CA LYS A 57 -9.08 -0.82 4.97
C LYS A 57 -7.64 -0.53 4.60
N VAL A 58 -7.10 0.56 5.14
CA VAL A 58 -5.67 0.87 5.19
C VAL A 58 -5.22 0.74 6.64
N LEU A 59 -4.37 -0.24 6.94
CA LEU A 59 -4.04 -0.62 8.32
C LEU A 59 -2.78 0.06 8.87
N VAL A 60 -2.09 0.85 8.04
CA VAL A 60 -0.81 1.49 8.40
C VAL A 60 -0.89 3.00 8.12
N ASN A 61 -0.37 3.82 9.04
CA ASN A 61 -0.32 5.27 8.87
C ASN A 61 0.86 5.70 8.01
N ASN A 62 0.71 6.83 7.33
CA ASN A 62 1.76 7.39 6.50
C ASN A 62 2.99 7.74 7.36
N GLY A 63 4.17 7.28 6.95
CA GLY A 63 5.43 7.48 7.66
C GLY A 63 5.71 6.46 8.76
N GLU A 64 4.86 5.45 8.97
CA GLU A 64 5.10 4.41 9.96
C GLU A 64 6.07 3.33 9.44
N PRO A 65 6.90 2.76 10.33
CA PRO A 65 7.70 1.58 10.01
C PRO A 65 6.80 0.36 9.81
N VAL A 66 7.19 -0.51 8.89
CA VAL A 66 6.54 -1.79 8.62
C VAL A 66 7.54 -2.93 8.59
N GLU A 67 7.07 -4.10 9.05
CA GLU A 67 7.84 -5.34 9.07
C GLU A 67 7.44 -6.28 7.92
N TYR A 68 8.32 -7.22 7.59
CA TYR A 68 8.02 -8.25 6.59
C TYR A 68 6.76 -9.03 6.96
N GLY A 69 5.82 -9.14 6.02
CA GLY A 69 4.56 -9.86 6.21
C GLY A 69 3.49 -9.08 6.98
N GLN A 70 3.78 -7.86 7.46
CA GLN A 70 2.78 -7.00 8.10
C GLN A 70 1.68 -6.65 7.10
N VAL A 71 0.42 -6.73 7.54
CA VAL A 71 -0.74 -6.41 6.68
C VAL A 71 -0.85 -4.91 6.50
N LEU A 72 -0.87 -4.45 5.26
CA LEU A 72 -0.96 -3.05 4.87
C LEU A 72 -2.38 -2.65 4.48
N PHE A 73 -3.04 -3.49 3.66
CA PHE A 73 -4.37 -3.24 3.13
C PHE A 73 -5.25 -4.48 3.23
N ILE A 74 -6.56 -4.23 3.34
CA ILE A 74 -7.59 -5.23 3.09
C ILE A 74 -8.31 -4.85 1.81
N ILE A 75 -8.20 -5.70 0.78
CA ILE A 75 -8.92 -5.55 -0.49
C ILE A 75 -10.05 -6.57 -0.54
N GLU A 76 -11.26 -6.14 -0.84
CA GLU A 76 -12.36 -7.03 -1.19
C GLU A 76 -12.31 -7.30 -2.70
N PRO A 77 -11.94 -8.52 -3.13
CA PRO A 77 -11.86 -8.84 -4.55
C PRO A 77 -13.23 -8.77 -5.21
N ALA A 78 -13.26 -8.33 -6.46
CA ALA A 78 -14.45 -8.36 -7.32
C ALA A 78 -14.63 -9.71 -8.02
#